data_AF-A0A7K7SB15-F1
#
_entry.id   AF-A0A7K7SB15-F1
#
_cell.length_a   1.000
_cell.length_b   1.000
_cell.length_c   1.000
_cell.angle_alpha   90.00
_cell.angle_beta   90.00
_cell.angle_gamma   90.00
#
_symmetry.space_group_name_H-M   'P 1'
#
loop_
_entity.id
_entity.type
_entity.pdbx_description
1 polymer ?
#
loop_
_entity_poly.entity_id
_entity_poly.type
_entity_poly.pdbx_seq_one_letter_code
_entity_poly.pdbx_strand_id
1 'polypeptide(L)'
;VKFLAFLRKRMNTNPSRGPFHFRAPSRIFWRTVRGMLPHKTKRGQAALERLKVFDGIPPPYDKVGPKSTPKSLPEPQIAPNPP
;
A
#
# COMPACT_ATOMS: atom_id res chain seq x y z
N VAL A 1 -1.72 -13.95 -12.95
CA VAL A 1 -1.24 -12.65 -12.45
C VAL A 1 -2.17 -12.11 -11.36
N LYS A 2 -1.68 -11.91 -10.12
CA LYS A 2 -2.51 -11.62 -8.93
C LYS A 2 -3.18 -10.22 -8.95
N PHE A 3 -2.47 -9.18 -9.38
CA PHE A 3 -3.04 -7.83 -9.46
C PHE A 3 -4.13 -7.71 -10.54
N LEU A 4 -3.95 -8.36 -11.69
CA LEU A 4 -4.97 -8.38 -12.75
C LEU A 4 -6.28 -9.04 -12.30
N ALA A 5 -6.22 -10.06 -11.44
CA ALA A 5 -7.43 -10.66 -10.86
C ALA A 5 -8.18 -9.68 -9.95
N PHE A 6 -7.46 -8.82 -9.23
CA PHE A 6 -8.07 -7.75 -8.43
C PHE A 6 -8.76 -6.71 -9.33
N LEU A 7 -8.14 -6.29 -10.44
CA LEU A 7 -8.72 -5.35 -11.40
C LEU A 7 -10.04 -5.81 -12.04
N ARG A 8 -10.31 -7.12 -12.03
CA ARG A 8 -11.57 -7.70 -12.54
C ARG A 8 -12.75 -7.52 -11.57
N LYS A 9 -12.50 -7.22 -10.29
CA LYS A 9 -13.56 -7.12 -9.26
C LYS A 9 -14.30 -5.80 -9.40
N ARG A 10 -15.55 -5.81 -9.87
CA ARG A 10 -16.42 -4.62 -9.97
C ARG A 10 -17.78 -4.87 -9.31
N MET A 11 -18.47 -3.79 -8.95
CA MET A 11 -19.88 -3.85 -8.57
C MET A 11 -20.72 -4.03 -9.84
N ASN A 12 -21.68 -4.97 -9.84
CA ASN A 12 -22.50 -5.28 -11.02
C ASN A 12 -23.50 -4.17 -11.38
N THR A 13 -24.06 -3.47 -10.39
CA THR A 13 -25.08 -2.44 -10.59
C THR A 13 -24.47 -1.09 -10.99
N ASN A 14 -23.54 -0.55 -10.19
CA ASN A 14 -22.83 0.68 -10.48
C ASN A 14 -21.33 0.53 -10.19
N PRO A 15 -20.49 0.34 -11.22
CA PRO A 15 -19.05 0.16 -11.06
C PRO A 15 -18.35 1.29 -10.28
N SER A 16 -18.86 2.52 -10.34
CA SER A 16 -18.28 3.69 -9.66
C SER A 16 -18.40 3.63 -8.13
N ARG A 17 -19.36 2.86 -7.60
CA ARG A 17 -19.50 2.61 -6.14
C ARG A 17 -18.75 1.36 -5.67
N GLY A 18 -18.13 0.63 -6.60
CA GLY A 18 -17.43 -0.62 -6.32
C GLY A 18 -16.01 -0.43 -5.77
N PRO A 19 -15.20 -1.51 -5.79
CA PRO A 19 -13.81 -1.45 -5.36
C PRO A 19 -12.99 -0.43 -6.15
N PHE A 20 -12.25 0.43 -5.46
CA PHE A 20 -11.35 1.39 -6.11
C PHE A 20 -10.00 0.74 -6.46
N HIS A 21 -9.69 0.73 -7.75
CA HIS A 21 -8.47 0.16 -8.32
C HIS A 21 -7.40 1.23 -8.50
N PHE A 22 -6.71 1.59 -7.41
CA PHE A 22 -5.56 2.49 -7.51
C PHE A 22 -4.41 1.85 -8.28
N ARG A 23 -3.78 2.62 -9.17
CA ARG A 23 -2.62 2.21 -9.97
C ARG A 23 -1.29 2.74 -9.43
N ALA A 24 -1.29 3.88 -8.75
CA ALA A 24 -0.09 4.45 -8.14
C ALA A 24 0.42 3.57 -6.99
N PRO A 25 1.74 3.31 -6.88
CA PRO A 25 2.29 2.43 -5.86
C PRO A 25 2.09 2.98 -4.45
N SER A 26 2.12 4.30 -4.26
CA SER A 26 1.77 4.98 -3.00
C SER A 26 0.36 4.59 -2.49
N ARG A 27 -0.62 4.56 -3.41
CA ARG A 27 -2.01 4.20 -3.10
C ARG A 27 -2.21 2.70 -2.95
N ILE A 28 -1.42 1.88 -3.65
CA ILE A 28 -1.38 0.43 -3.44
C ILE A 28 -0.90 0.13 -2.02
N PHE A 29 0.20 0.75 -1.59
CA PHE A 29 0.73 0.61 -0.23
C PHE A 29 -0.27 1.08 0.82
N TRP A 30 -0.86 2.27 0.64
CA TRP A 30 -1.90 2.78 1.54
C TRP A 30 -3.08 1.82 1.69
N ARG A 31 -3.53 1.19 0.59
CA ARG A 31 -4.62 0.21 0.63
C ARG A 31 -4.23 -1.04 1.43
N THR A 32 -2.99 -1.51 1.30
CA THR A 32 -2.49 -2.65 2.08
C THR A 32 -2.48 -2.34 3.58
N VAL A 33 -1.93 -1.18 3.98
CA VAL A 33 -1.91 -0.75 5.40
C VAL A 33 -3.33 -0.56 5.93
N ARG A 34 -4.23 0.05 5.15
CA ARG A 34 -5.64 0.20 5.50
C ARG A 34 -6.35 -1.15 5.71
N GLY A 35 -5.96 -2.18 4.96
CA GLY A 35 -6.50 -3.54 5.10
C GLY A 35 -6.05 -4.24 6.38
N MET A 36 -4.89 -3.85 6.94
CA MET A 36 -4.34 -4.40 8.19
C MET A 36 -4.91 -3.75 9.46
N LEU A 37 -5.67 -2.66 9.33
CA LEU A 37 -6.20 -1.87 10.44
C LEU A 37 -7.74 -1.88 10.47
N PRO A 38 -8.40 -1.83 11.66
CA PRO A 38 -9.83 -1.59 11.78
C PRO A 38 -10.20 -0.15 11.41
N HIS A 39 -10.00 0.23 10.16
CA HIS A 39 -10.13 1.60 9.64
C HIS A 39 -11.56 2.14 9.68
N LYS A 40 -12.58 1.31 9.89
CA LYS A 40 -13.97 1.79 10.07
C LYS A 40 -14.19 2.44 11.46
N THR A 41 -13.30 2.18 12.41
CA THR A 41 -13.38 2.77 13.77
C THR A 41 -12.73 4.15 13.80
N LYS A 42 -13.13 5.00 14.76
CA LYS A 42 -12.54 6.33 14.95
C LYS A 42 -11.02 6.25 15.19
N ARG A 43 -10.57 5.29 16.01
CA ARG A 43 -9.14 5.03 16.26
C ARG A 43 -8.41 4.64 14.98
N GLY A 44 -9.04 3.80 14.15
CA GLY A 44 -8.47 3.37 12.87
C GLY A 44 -8.32 4.52 11.88
N GLN A 45 -9.32 5.39 11.79
CA GLN A 45 -9.23 6.61 10.96
C GLN A 45 -8.09 7.53 11.42
N ALA A 46 -8.00 7.80 12.73
CA ALA A 46 -6.92 8.61 13.28
C ALA A 46 -5.52 8.05 13.02
N ALA A 47 -5.36 6.72 12.95
CA ALA A 47 -4.07 6.12 12.59
C ALA A 47 -3.77 6.25 11.08
N LEU A 48 -4.79 6.19 10.22
CA LEU A 48 -4.62 6.43 8.79
C LEU A 48 -4.28 7.89 8.48
N GLU A 49 -4.84 8.84 9.23
CA GLU A 49 -4.52 10.28 9.09
C GLU A 49 -3.06 10.60 9.42
N ARG A 50 -2.44 9.83 10.32
CA ARG A 50 -1.01 9.95 10.64
C ARG A 50 -0.11 9.43 9.52
N LEU A 51 -0.61 8.52 8.68
CA LEU A 51 0.16 7.92 7.61
C LEU A 51 0.13 8.82 6.36
N LYS A 52 1.30 9.32 5.97
CA LYS A 52 1.52 10.01 4.70
C LYS A 52 2.38 9.13 3.79
N VAL A 53 1.91 8.87 2.57
CA VAL A 53 2.59 8.04 1.59
C VAL A 53 2.74 8.83 0.30
N PHE A 54 3.96 8.87 -0.22
CA PHE A 54 4.30 9.61 -1.43
C PHE A 54 4.90 8.67 -2.48
N ASP A 55 4.89 9.12 -3.73
CA ASP A 55 5.64 8.52 -4.82
C ASP A 55 6.93 9.33 -4.99
N GLY A 56 8.09 8.69 -4.88
CA GLY A 56 9.36 9.41 -4.73
C GLY A 56 9.51 10.12 -3.38
N ILE A 57 10.45 11.06 -3.31
CA ILE A 57 10.80 11.81 -2.09
C ILE A 57 10.52 13.30 -2.34
N PRO A 58 9.34 13.81 -1.95
CA PRO A 58 9.03 15.22 -2.11
C PRO A 58 9.72 16.10 -1.04
N PRO A 59 10.01 17.38 -1.32
CA PRO A 59 10.36 18.36 -0.28
C PRO A 59 9.20 18.47 0.74
N PRO A 60 9.42 18.50 2.06
CA PRO A 60 10.65 18.67 2.84
C PRO A 60 11.37 17.35 3.24
N TYR A 61 10.89 16.20 2.78
CA TYR A 61 11.41 14.88 3.20
C TYR A 61 12.73 14.51 2.54
N ASP A 62 13.14 15.26 1.52
CA ASP A 62 14.42 15.08 0.82
C ASP A 62 15.64 15.35 1.71
N LYS A 63 15.50 16.24 2.71
CA LYS A 63 16.61 16.65 3.59
C LYS A 63 16.86 15.69 4.75
N VAL A 64 15.94 14.76 5.01
CA VAL A 64 16.04 13.80 6.11
C VAL A 64 16.35 12.42 5.55
N GLY A 65 17.42 11.80 6.06
CA GLY A 65 17.83 10.47 5.61
C GLY A 65 16.70 9.44 5.81
N PRO A 66 16.42 8.58 4.80
CA PRO A 66 15.36 7.59 4.90
C PRO A 66 15.70 6.58 6.00
N LYS A 67 14.72 6.29 6.86
CA LYS A 67 14.86 5.29 7.92
C LYS A 67 14.30 3.96 7.44
N SER A 68 15.13 2.93 7.40
CA SER A 68 14.71 1.56 7.14
C SER A 68 14.35 0.87 8.47
N THR A 69 13.30 0.05 8.45
CA THR A 69 13.03 -0.87 9.57
C THR A 69 13.69 -2.21 9.22
N PRO A 70 14.51 -2.82 10.10
CA PRO A 70 15.29 -4.01 9.75
C PRO A 70 14.42 -5.17 9.24
N LYS A 71 13.22 -5.35 9.81
CA LYS A 71 12.26 -6.41 9.43
C LYS A 71 11.52 -6.16 8.10
N SER A 72 11.58 -4.96 7.54
CA SER A 72 10.89 -4.63 6.28
C SER A 72 11.78 -4.75 5.05
N LEU A 73 13.08 -4.97 5.24
CA LEU A 73 13.96 -5.21 4.11
C LEU A 73 13.62 -6.58 3.52
N PRO A 74 13.55 -6.70 2.19
CA PRO A 74 13.60 -8.03 1.59
C PRO A 74 14.93 -8.64 2.04
N GLU A 75 14.86 -9.66 2.87
CA GLU A 75 16.08 -10.40 3.19
C GLU A 75 16.65 -10.94 1.86
N PRO A 76 17.98 -11.01 1.71
CA PRO A 76 18.62 -11.71 0.61
C PRO A 76 18.37 -13.22 0.76
N GLN A 77 17.12 -13.65 0.58
CA GLN A 77 16.67 -15.04 0.65
C GLN A 77 16.03 -15.43 -0.68
N ILE A 78 16.78 -15.21 -1.75
CA ILE A 78 16.65 -16.05 -2.94
C ILE A 78 17.94 -16.85 -2.94
N ALA A 79 17.89 -18.09 -2.46
CA ALA A 79 18.90 -19.06 -2.83
C ALA A 79 18.98 -19.04 -4.38
N PRO A 80 20.18 -18.95 -4.98
CA PRO A 80 20.29 -19.02 -6.43
C PRO A 80 19.58 -20.30 -6.89
N ASN A 81 18.57 -20.14 -7.75
CA ASN A 81 17.65 -21.12 -8.34
C ASN A 81 17.84 -22.60 -7.93
N PRO A 82 16.79 -23.28 -7.39
CA PRO A 82 16.80 -24.75 -7.38
C PRO A 82 16.82 -25.28 -8.84
N PRO A 83 17.42 -26.46 -9.09
CA PRO A 83 17.65 -27.00 -10.43
C PRO A 83 16.38 -27.22 -11.25
#